data_AF-A0A1A8JXF9-F1
#
_entry.id   AF-A0A1A8JXF9-F1
#
_cell.length_a   1.000
_cell.length_b   1.000
_cell.length_c   1.000
_cell.angle_alpha   90.00
_cell.angle_beta   90.00
_cell.angle_gamma   90.00
#
_symmetry.space_group_name_H-M   'P 1'
#
loop_
_entity.id
_entity.type
_entity.pdbx_description
1 polymer ?
#
loop_
_entity_poly.entity_id
_entity_poly.type
_entity_poly.pdbx_seq_one_letter_code
_entity_poly.pdbx_strand_id
1 'polypeptide(L)'
;MGEDIRKEVIKILAKIAPEWSDSLEYIVDTVHRIGRKEEGRNRQVIIQFTQHLHRDGIWKKSKKAQICESEKICFAEDLTKEDRMEREKVWPKILQARNAGEEAYYRGAVGYINGRRVLADG
;
A
#
# COMPACT_ATOMS: atom_id res chain seq x y z
N MET A 1 9.37 25.37 12.68
CA MET A 1 8.12 25.07 11.97
C MET A 1 7.97 23.57 11.89
N GLY A 2 6.82 23.02 12.30
CA GLY A 2 6.54 21.59 12.21
C GLY A 2 6.25 21.17 10.76
N GLU A 3 6.64 19.96 10.42
CA GLU A 3 6.30 19.31 9.14
C GLU A 3 4.78 19.10 9.07
N ASP A 4 4.11 19.61 8.03
CA ASP A 4 2.71 19.28 7.72
C ASP A 4 2.66 18.06 6.78
N ILE A 5 2.73 16.88 7.39
CA ILE A 5 2.77 15.61 6.65
C ILE A 5 1.49 15.37 5.86
N ARG A 6 0.34 15.83 6.35
CA ARG A 6 -0.94 15.65 5.67
C ARG A 6 -0.92 16.39 4.33
N LYS A 7 -0.47 17.64 4.33
CA LYS A 7 -0.35 18.46 3.13
C LYS A 7 0.59 17.84 2.10
N GLU A 8 1.74 17.31 2.53
CA GLU A 8 2.68 16.63 1.62
C GLU A 8 2.09 15.34 1.03
N VAL A 9 1.41 14.54 1.84
CA VAL A 9 0.68 13.36 1.36
C VAL A 9 -0.36 13.75 0.32
N ILE A 10 -1.19 14.75 0.58
CA ILE A 10 -2.23 15.20 -0.37
C ILE A 10 -1.61 15.65 -1.69
N LYS A 11 -0.50 16.40 -1.67
CA LYS A 11 0.22 16.79 -2.90
C LYS A 11 0.69 15.57 -3.71
N ILE A 12 1.22 14.54 -3.05
CA ILE A 12 1.67 13.31 -3.71
C ILE A 12 0.46 12.58 -4.31
N LEU A 13 -0.63 12.44 -3.54
CA LEU A 13 -1.83 11.76 -4.00
C LEU A 13 -2.50 12.48 -5.18
N ALA A 14 -2.47 13.82 -5.22
CA ALA A 14 -2.98 14.60 -6.34
C ALA A 14 -2.22 14.33 -7.64
N LYS A 15 -0.91 14.06 -7.56
CA LYS A 15 -0.12 13.64 -8.72
C LYS A 15 -0.43 12.21 -9.18
N ILE A 16 -0.87 11.34 -8.26
CA ILE A 16 -1.20 9.93 -8.55
C ILE A 16 -2.62 9.79 -9.10
N ALA A 17 -3.58 10.54 -8.56
CA ALA A 17 -4.99 10.54 -8.95
C ALA A 17 -5.51 11.97 -9.13
N PRO A 18 -5.13 12.66 -10.22
CA PRO A 18 -5.51 14.05 -10.45
C PRO A 18 -7.02 14.28 -10.46
N GLU A 19 -7.82 13.28 -10.86
CA GLU A 19 -9.29 13.35 -10.87
C GLU A 19 -9.92 13.53 -9.49
N TRP A 20 -9.16 13.28 -8.42
CA TRP A 20 -9.61 13.42 -7.03
C TRP A 20 -9.03 14.64 -6.33
N SER A 21 -8.24 15.47 -7.03
CA SER A 21 -7.48 16.57 -6.42
C SER A 21 -8.34 17.50 -5.55
N ASP A 22 -9.54 17.84 -6.02
CA ASP A 22 -10.45 18.75 -5.32
C ASP A 22 -11.11 18.14 -4.08
N SER A 23 -11.11 16.80 -3.97
CA SER A 23 -11.73 16.06 -2.87
C SER A 23 -10.72 15.34 -1.97
N LEU A 24 -9.42 15.44 -2.23
CA LEU A 24 -8.38 14.76 -1.44
C LEU A 24 -8.37 15.16 0.04
N GLU A 25 -8.70 16.41 0.37
CA GLU A 25 -8.84 16.87 1.75
C GLU A 25 -9.94 16.12 2.52
N TYR A 26 -10.98 15.65 1.82
CA TYR A 26 -12.04 14.83 2.40
C TYR A 26 -11.74 13.32 2.31
N ILE A 27 -11.12 12.87 1.21
CA ILE A 27 -10.81 11.46 0.97
C ILE A 27 -9.77 10.95 1.97
N VAL A 28 -8.78 11.76 2.30
CA VAL A 28 -7.75 11.46 3.29
C VAL A 28 -8.32 11.74 4.68
N ASP A 29 -8.53 10.71 5.49
CA ASP A 29 -9.10 10.86 6.83
C ASP A 29 -8.01 11.30 7.82
N THR A 30 -7.05 10.42 8.10
CA THR A 30 -5.91 10.69 8.99
C THR A 30 -4.58 10.40 8.31
N VAL A 31 -3.55 11.16 8.69
CA VAL A 31 -2.16 10.95 8.25
C VAL A 31 -1.25 11.10 9.44
N HIS A 32 -0.41 10.10 9.71
CA HIS A 32 0.59 10.21 10.77
C HIS A 32 1.85 9.41 10.45
N ARG A 33 2.97 9.86 11.01
CA ARG A 33 4.26 9.15 10.93
C ARG A 33 4.30 8.06 11.99
N ILE A 34 4.75 6.86 11.63
CA ILE A 34 5.03 5.79 12.61
C ILE A 34 6.46 5.91 13.12
N GLY A 35 6.63 5.69 14.42
CA GLY A 35 7.92 5.49 15.06
C GLY A 35 8.62 6.78 15.48
N ARG A 36 9.75 6.60 16.17
CA ARG A 36 10.59 7.70 16.64
C ARG A 36 11.34 8.33 15.48
N LYS A 37 11.59 9.64 15.57
CA LYS A 37 12.42 10.36 14.61
C LYS A 37 13.88 9.99 14.90
N GLU A 38 14.54 9.36 13.94
CA GLU A 38 15.94 8.94 14.00
C GLU A 38 16.70 9.62 12.86
N GLU A 39 17.94 10.02 13.11
CA GLU A 39 18.79 10.63 12.09
C GLU A 39 19.12 9.61 10.99
N GLY A 40 19.07 10.05 9.72
CA GLY A 40 19.32 9.18 8.56
C GLY A 40 18.22 8.18 8.21
N ARG A 41 17.10 8.13 8.97
CA ARG A 41 16.00 7.19 8.71
C ARG A 41 14.68 7.91 8.41
N ASN A 42 14.13 7.62 7.23
CA ASN A 42 12.77 8.04 6.89
C ASN A 42 11.74 7.23 7.68
N ARG A 43 10.83 7.93 8.36
CA ARG A 43 9.69 7.30 9.05
C ARG A 43 8.59 6.96 8.05
N GLN A 44 7.99 5.80 8.21
CA GLN A 44 6.80 5.43 7.45
C GLN A 44 5.62 6.34 7.80
N VAL A 45 4.68 6.47 6.86
CA VAL A 45 3.46 7.25 7.01
C VAL A 45 2.27 6.31 6.85
N ILE A 46 1.34 6.34 7.80
CA ILE A 46 0.03 5.70 7.66
C ILE A 46 -0.95 6.74 7.16
N ILE A 47 -1.72 6.33 6.16
CA ILE A 47 -2.79 7.11 5.56
C ILE A 47 -4.07 6.31 5.75
N GLN A 48 -5.03 6.86 6.48
CA GLN A 48 -6.39 6.34 6.50
C GLN A 48 -7.21 7.07 5.45
N PHE A 49 -8.06 6.32 4.76
CA PHE A 49 -8.97 6.84 3.75
C PHE A 49 -10.39 6.72 4.27
N THR A 50 -11.23 7.70 3.97
CA THR A 50 -12.65 7.67 4.37
C THR A 50 -13.42 6.52 3.73
N GLN A 51 -12.97 6.05 2.56
CA GLN A 51 -13.62 4.94 1.84
C GLN A 51 -12.60 4.03 1.15
N HIS A 52 -12.88 2.73 1.13
CA HIS A 52 -12.06 1.72 0.46
C HIS A 52 -11.90 1.97 -1.05
N LEU A 53 -12.94 2.52 -1.71
CA LEU A 53 -12.90 2.87 -3.14
C LEU A 53 -11.69 3.73 -3.49
N HIS A 54 -11.44 4.78 -2.69
CA HIS A 54 -10.33 5.69 -2.93
C HIS A 54 -8.98 5.02 -2.61
N ARG A 55 -8.87 4.32 -1.48
CA ARG A 55 -7.67 3.54 -1.13
C ARG A 55 -7.26 2.61 -2.27
N ASP A 56 -8.20 1.81 -2.76
CA ASP A 56 -7.95 0.79 -3.77
C ASP A 56 -7.65 1.42 -5.14
N GLY A 57 -8.31 2.53 -5.47
CA GLY A 57 -8.01 3.26 -6.70
C GLY A 57 -6.65 3.95 -6.68
N ILE A 58 -6.27 4.60 -5.57
CA ILE A 58 -4.91 5.15 -5.39
C ILE A 58 -3.87 4.03 -5.48
N TRP A 59 -4.12 2.90 -4.80
CA TRP A 59 -3.24 1.74 -4.83
C TRP A 59 -3.03 1.20 -6.25
N LYS A 60 -4.10 1.10 -7.05
CA LYS A 60 -4.00 0.65 -8.45
C LYS A 60 -3.19 1.62 -9.30
N LYS A 61 -3.39 2.93 -9.12
CA LYS A 61 -2.71 3.99 -9.88
C LYS A 61 -1.25 4.14 -9.48
N SER A 62 -0.93 4.02 -8.19
CA SER A 62 0.44 4.20 -7.67
C SER A 62 1.42 3.20 -8.27
N LYS A 63 0.98 1.99 -8.63
CA LYS A 63 1.80 0.97 -9.30
C LYS A 63 2.37 1.39 -10.66
N LYS A 64 1.79 2.40 -11.31
CA LYS A 64 2.25 2.92 -12.62
C LYS A 64 2.61 4.41 -12.56
N ALA A 65 2.58 5.02 -11.38
CA ALA A 65 2.79 6.46 -11.24
C ALA A 65 4.28 6.78 -11.19
N GLN A 66 4.77 7.55 -12.16
CA GLN A 66 6.19 7.94 -12.25
C GLN A 66 6.70 8.65 -10.99
N ILE A 67 5.83 9.42 -10.32
CA ILE A 67 6.18 10.11 -9.08
C ILE A 67 6.63 9.14 -7.97
N CYS A 68 6.08 7.93 -7.92
CA CYS A 68 6.48 6.93 -6.94
C CYS A 68 7.93 6.48 -7.18
N GLU A 69 8.33 6.34 -8.43
CA GLU A 69 9.70 5.97 -8.79
C GLU A 69 10.68 7.11 -8.54
N SER A 70 10.37 8.32 -9.03
CA SER A 70 11.26 9.48 -8.91
C SER A 70 11.51 9.88 -7.44
N GLU A 71 10.48 9.80 -6.60
CA GLU A 71 10.54 10.15 -5.18
C GLU A 71 10.87 8.95 -4.28
N LYS A 72 11.09 7.75 -4.85
CA LYS A 72 11.34 6.50 -4.12
C LYS A 72 10.26 6.18 -3.07
N ILE A 73 8.99 6.41 -3.44
CA ILE A 73 7.82 6.16 -2.61
C ILE A 73 7.27 4.77 -2.94
N CYS A 74 7.11 3.95 -1.91
CA CYS A 74 6.46 2.65 -2.00
C CYS A 74 5.19 2.64 -1.16
N PHE A 75 4.10 2.17 -1.75
CA PHE A 75 2.86 1.90 -1.01
C PHE A 75 2.84 0.44 -0.55
N ALA A 76 2.50 0.24 0.71
CA ALA A 76 2.26 -1.07 1.31
C ALA A 76 0.93 -1.04 2.08
N GLU A 77 0.21 -2.16 2.12
CA GLU A 77 -0.91 -2.31 3.06
C GLU A 77 -0.35 -2.41 4.48
N ASP A 78 -0.96 -1.72 5.42
CA ASP A 78 -0.68 -1.92 6.84
C ASP A 78 -1.41 -3.15 7.33
N LEU A 79 -0.68 -4.25 7.40
CA LEU A 79 -1.18 -5.54 7.86
C LEU A 79 -0.81 -5.77 9.31
N THR A 80 -1.69 -6.47 10.03
CA THR A 80 -1.38 -7.00 11.35
C THR A 80 -0.21 -7.97 11.30
N LYS A 81 0.39 -8.27 12.45
CA LYS A 81 1.49 -9.23 12.52
C LYS A 81 1.02 -10.62 12.06
N GLU A 82 -0.18 -10.99 12.48
CA GLU A 82 -0.83 -12.26 12.16
C GLU A 82 -1.04 -12.39 10.64
N ASP A 83 -1.56 -11.34 9.99
CA ASP A 83 -1.76 -11.31 8.55
C ASP A 83 -0.44 -11.42 7.77
N ARG A 84 0.63 -10.78 8.25
CA ARG A 84 1.98 -10.91 7.65
C ARG A 84 2.49 -12.33 7.76
N MET A 85 2.35 -12.96 8.92
CA MET A 85 2.76 -14.35 9.13
C MET A 85 1.98 -15.32 8.23
N GLU A 86 0.67 -15.12 8.08
CA GLU A 86 -0.13 -15.92 7.15
C GLU A 86 0.32 -15.73 5.68
N ARG A 87 0.66 -14.49 5.29
CA ARG A 87 1.25 -14.24 3.96
C ARG A 87 2.57 -14.95 3.75
N GLU A 88 3.45 -14.95 4.75
CA GLU A 88 4.75 -15.61 4.69
C GLU A 88 4.61 -17.13 4.51
N LYS A 89 3.65 -17.77 5.18
CA LYS A 89 3.38 -19.22 5.02
C LYS A 89 3.03 -19.59 3.59
N VAL A 90 2.22 -18.78 2.90
CA VAL A 90 1.80 -19.04 1.52
C VAL A 90 2.74 -18.48 0.46
N TRP A 91 3.72 -17.64 0.85
CA TRP A 91 4.65 -17.00 -0.08
C TRP A 91 5.42 -17.96 -0.99
N PRO A 92 5.94 -19.10 -0.50
CA PRO A 92 6.64 -20.06 -1.36
C PRO A 92 5.76 -20.55 -2.53
N LYS A 93 4.48 -20.84 -2.27
CA LYS A 93 3.52 -21.29 -3.30
C LYS A 93 3.20 -20.18 -4.30
N ILE A 94 3.00 -18.96 -3.81
CA ILE A 94 2.77 -17.78 -4.68
C ILE A 94 3.99 -17.53 -5.58
N LEU A 95 5.20 -17.58 -5.02
CA LEU A 95 6.43 -17.38 -5.77
C LEU A 95 6.62 -18.47 -6.83
N GLN A 96 6.39 -19.73 -6.48
CA GLN A 96 6.45 -20.85 -7.43
C GLN A 96 5.47 -20.66 -8.59
N ALA A 97 4.22 -20.30 -8.30
CA ALA A 97 3.21 -20.03 -9.33
C ALA A 97 3.60 -18.86 -10.24
N ARG A 98 4.12 -17.76 -9.69
CA ARG A 98 4.62 -16.62 -10.47
C ARG A 98 5.77 -17.02 -11.39
N ASN A 99 6.72 -17.81 -10.90
CA ASN A 99 7.85 -18.28 -11.69
C ASN A 99 7.41 -19.23 -12.81
N ALA A 100 6.31 -19.95 -12.63
CA ALA A 100 5.66 -20.77 -13.65
C ALA A 100 4.81 -19.96 -14.65
N GLY A 101 4.70 -18.63 -14.48
CA GLY A 101 3.90 -17.75 -15.34
C GLY A 101 2.42 -17.72 -15.00
N GLU A 102 2.00 -18.26 -13.86
CA GLU A 102 0.60 -18.25 -13.42
C GLU A 102 0.21 -16.91 -12.77
N GLU A 103 -1.09 -16.59 -12.82
CA GLU A 103 -1.61 -15.40 -12.15
C GLU A 103 -1.69 -15.65 -10.65
N ALA A 104 -0.72 -15.12 -9.89
CA ALA A 104 -0.69 -15.27 -8.43
C ALA A 104 -0.53 -13.92 -7.70
N TYR A 105 -1.45 -13.65 -6.77
CA TYR A 105 -1.57 -12.37 -6.08
C TYR A 105 -2.10 -12.51 -4.65
N TYR A 106 -1.95 -11.46 -3.85
CA TYR A 106 -2.57 -11.34 -2.54
C TYR A 106 -3.75 -10.37 -2.57
N ARG A 107 -4.75 -10.61 -1.73
CA ARG A 107 -5.80 -9.66 -1.37
C ARG A 107 -5.95 -9.66 0.15
N GLY A 108 -5.51 -8.58 0.81
CA GLY A 108 -5.30 -8.61 2.27
C GLY A 108 -4.39 -9.78 2.66
N ALA A 109 -4.64 -10.46 3.78
CA ALA A 109 -3.81 -11.60 4.21
C ALA A 109 -3.83 -12.81 3.26
N VAL A 110 -4.80 -12.91 2.34
CA VAL A 110 -5.09 -14.14 1.60
C VAL A 110 -4.40 -14.18 0.24
N GLY A 111 -3.69 -15.28 -0.05
CA GLY A 111 -3.08 -15.54 -1.36
C GLY A 111 -4.04 -16.25 -2.33
N TYR A 112 -3.89 -15.96 -3.62
CA TYR A 112 -4.68 -16.52 -4.72
C TYR A 112 -3.76 -16.95 -5.87
N ILE A 113 -4.08 -18.08 -6.51
CA ILE A 113 -3.48 -18.56 -7.76
C ILE A 113 -4.61 -18.87 -8.74
N ASN A 114 -4.58 -18.26 -9.93
CA ASN A 114 -5.62 -18.34 -10.97
C ASN A 114 -7.04 -18.16 -10.39
N GLY A 115 -7.20 -17.16 -9.52
CA GLY A 115 -8.46 -16.83 -8.84
C GLY A 115 -8.86 -17.76 -7.68
N ARG A 116 -8.10 -18.82 -7.38
CA ARG A 116 -8.39 -19.76 -6.29
C ARG A 116 -7.57 -19.44 -5.05
N ARG A 117 -8.21 -19.44 -3.87
CA ARG A 117 -7.56 -19.22 -2.58
C ARG A 117 -6.51 -20.30 -2.32
N VAL A 118 -5.32 -19.87 -1.90
CA VAL A 118 -4.23 -20.74 -1.43
C VAL A 118 -4.33 -20.89 0.07
N LEU A 119 -4.22 -22.11 0.57
CA LEU A 119 -4.13 -22.39 2.00
C LEU A 119 -2.65 -22.57 2.38
N ALA A 120 -2.29 -22.03 3.54
CA ALA A 120 -1.08 -22.46 4.23
C ALA A 120 -1.25 -23.94 4.57
N ASP A 121 -0.20 -24.75 4.35
CA ASP A 121 -0.23 -26.12 4.86
C ASP A 121 -0.23 -26.04 6.40
N GLY A 122 -1.05 -26.89 7.03
CA GLY A 122 -1.21 -26.96 8.49
C GLY A 122 0.04 -27.49 9.19
#